data_AF-A0A086MPW0-F1
#
_entry.id   AF-A0A086MPW0-F1
#
_cell.length_a   1.000
_cell.length_b   1.000
_cell.length_c   1.000
_cell.angle_alpha   90.00
_cell.angle_beta   90.00
_cell.angle_gamma   90.00
#
_symmetry.space_group_name_H-M   'P 1'
#
loop_
_entity.id
_entity.type
_entity.pdbx_description
1 polymer ?
#
loop_
_entity_poly.entity_id
_entity_poly.type
_entity_poly.pdbx_seq_one_letter_code
_entity_poly.pdbx_strand_id
1 'polypeptide(L)'
;MRRYFFHLRSDAGRSLDQIGFLLPDHATAGREALRAVRQIMRGPPPDEYRSWKGWQIEVEDDQGTSVLVLPFSSVLAISPQDQAAGGKAKSGPDV
;
A
#
# COMPACT_ATOMS: atom_id res chain seq x y z
N MET A 1 -5.44 -2.58 17.19
CA MET A 1 -4.61 -3.22 16.16
C MET A 1 -5.46 -4.27 15.46
N ARG A 2 -5.29 -4.44 14.15
CA ARG A 2 -5.96 -5.43 13.30
C ARG A 2 -4.95 -6.05 12.36
N ARG A 3 -5.22 -7.25 11.87
CA ARG A 3 -4.37 -7.90 10.88
C ARG A 3 -4.77 -7.44 9.49
N TYR A 4 -3.80 -7.08 8.67
CA TYR A 4 -4.00 -6.70 7.28
C TYR A 4 -3.15 -7.57 6.38
N PHE A 5 -3.73 -8.02 5.27
CA PHE A 5 -3.08 -8.88 4.30
C PHE A 5 -2.80 -8.09 3.04
N PHE A 6 -1.59 -8.19 2.51
CA PHE A 6 -1.13 -7.41 1.37
C PHE A 6 -0.97 -8.32 0.15
N HIS A 7 -2.07 -8.56 -0.56
CA HIS A 7 -2.08 -9.43 -1.73
C HIS A 7 -1.54 -8.72 -2.96
N LEU A 8 -0.80 -9.45 -3.79
CA LEU A 8 -0.29 -8.96 -5.05
C LEU A 8 -1.12 -9.53 -6.18
N ARG A 9 -1.57 -8.67 -7.10
CA ARG A 9 -2.35 -9.10 -8.25
C ARG A 9 -1.73 -8.56 -9.54
N SER A 10 -1.75 -9.40 -10.56
CA SER A 10 -1.38 -9.08 -11.94
C SER A 10 -2.35 -9.76 -12.91
N ASP A 11 -2.15 -9.56 -14.20
CA ASP A 11 -2.92 -10.23 -15.24
C ASP A 11 -2.75 -11.76 -15.22
N ALA A 12 -1.64 -12.26 -14.65
CA ALA A 12 -1.38 -13.70 -14.53
C ALA A 12 -1.99 -14.33 -13.28
N GLY A 13 -2.56 -13.53 -12.37
CA GLY A 13 -3.27 -14.05 -11.21
C GLY A 13 -3.01 -13.27 -9.93
N ARG A 14 -3.32 -13.92 -8.81
CA ARG A 14 -3.29 -13.35 -7.47
C ARG A 14 -2.36 -14.16 -6.57
N SER A 15 -1.38 -13.48 -5.97
CA SER A 15 -0.52 -14.03 -4.93
C SER A 15 -1.01 -13.53 -3.57
N LEU A 16 -1.36 -14.47 -2.69
CA LEU A 16 -1.96 -14.17 -1.40
C LEU A 16 -0.88 -14.09 -0.32
N ASP A 17 -0.80 -12.94 0.36
CA ASP A 17 -0.21 -12.86 1.70
C ASP A 17 -1.07 -13.63 2.71
N GLN A 18 -0.52 -14.68 3.30
CA GLN A 18 -1.18 -15.52 4.32
C GLN A 18 -0.80 -15.14 5.75
N ILE A 19 0.24 -14.31 5.92
CA ILE A 19 0.79 -13.97 7.24
C ILE A 19 0.14 -12.68 7.74
N GLY A 20 0.08 -11.67 6.87
CA GLY A 20 -0.40 -10.34 7.18
C GLY A 20 0.45 -9.61 8.22
N PHE A 21 0.11 -8.34 8.46
CA PHE A 21 0.76 -7.47 9.44
C PHE A 21 -0.25 -6.91 10.43
N LEU A 22 0.14 -6.82 11.70
CA LEU A 22 -0.64 -6.13 12.73
C LEU A 22 -0.41 -4.63 12.65
N LEU A 23 -1.43 -3.88 12.27
CA LEU A 23 -1.38 -2.43 12.14
C LEU A 23 -2.48 -1.76 12.97
N PRO A 24 -2.31 -0.50 13.40
CA PRO A 24 -3.27 0.18 14.26
C PRO A 24 -4.59 0.50 13.55
N ASP A 25 -4.55 0.89 12.27
CA ASP A 25 -5.71 1.39 11.51
C ASP A 25 -5.53 1.24 9.98
N HIS A 26 -6.60 1.49 9.23
CA HIS A 26 -6.64 1.46 7.75
C HIS A 26 -5.69 2.47 7.12
N ALA A 27 -5.53 3.65 7.73
CA ALA A 27 -4.66 4.69 7.23
C ALA A 27 -3.19 4.26 7.24
N THR A 28 -2.78 3.56 8.29
CA THR A 28 -1.44 2.99 8.44
C THR A 28 -1.22 1.85 7.45
N ALA A 29 -2.22 0.98 7.26
CA ALA A 29 -2.19 -0.05 6.22
C ALA A 29 -2.00 0.55 4.82
N GLY A 30 -2.66 1.66 4.51
CA GLY A 30 -2.48 2.36 3.23
C GLY A 30 -1.07 2.95 3.05
N ARG A 31 -0.48 3.52 4.10
CA ARG A 31 0.92 4.01 4.05
C ARG A 31 1.93 2.88 3.86
N GLU A 32 1.74 1.76 4.56
CA GLU A 32 2.58 0.58 4.38
C GLU A 32 2.41 -0.04 2.99
N ALA A 33 1.19 -0.07 2.43
CA ALA A 33 0.96 -0.52 1.05
C ALA A 33 1.74 0.32 0.04
N LEU A 34 1.65 1.66 0.16
CA LEU A 34 2.41 2.57 -0.71
C LEU A 34 3.92 2.37 -0.57
N ARG A 35 4.41 2.18 0.65
CA ARG A 35 5.82 1.89 0.94
C ARG A 35 6.26 0.57 0.32
N ALA A 36 5.46 -0.49 0.46
CA ALA A 36 5.72 -1.81 -0.11
C ALA A 36 5.79 -1.75 -1.65
N VAL A 37 4.82 -1.09 -2.29
CA VAL A 37 4.83 -0.91 -3.76
C VAL A 37 6.08 -0.18 -4.21
N ARG A 38 6.46 0.92 -3.54
CA ARG A 38 7.71 1.64 -3.85
C ARG A 38 8.95 0.76 -3.69
N GLN A 39 8.99 -0.12 -2.70
CA GLN A 39 10.11 -1.05 -2.50
C GLN A 39 10.17 -2.11 -3.60
N ILE A 40 9.03 -2.68 -3.98
CA ILE A 40 8.91 -3.66 -5.07
C ILE A 40 9.37 -3.03 -6.39
N MET A 41 8.89 -1.83 -6.69
CA MET A 41 9.19 -1.13 -7.95
C MET A 41 10.64 -0.62 -8.07
N ARG A 42 11.40 -0.60 -6.97
CA ARG A 42 12.84 -0.27 -7.00
C ARG A 42 13.70 -1.44 -7.48
N GLY A 43 13.19 -2.66 -7.43
CA GLY A 43 13.86 -3.83 -8.01
C GLY A 43 13.68 -3.88 -9.53
N PRO A 44 14.51 -4.67 -10.25
CA PRO A 44 14.19 -5.00 -11.63
C PRO A 44 12.80 -5.68 -11.66
N PRO A 45 11.93 -5.32 -12.62
CA PRO A 45 10.70 -6.07 -12.78
C PRO A 45 11.05 -7.54 -13.09
N PRO A 46 10.24 -8.52 -12.66
CA PRO A 46 10.46 -9.92 -13.00
C PRO A 46 10.63 -10.09 -14.51
N ASP A 47 11.56 -10.92 -14.97
CA ASP A 47 11.92 -11.07 -16.39
C ASP A 47 10.73 -11.38 -17.32
N GLU A 48 9.64 -11.94 -16.78
CA GLU A 48 8.37 -12.20 -17.49
C GLU A 48 7.50 -10.96 -17.74
N TYR A 49 7.76 -9.82 -17.07
CA TYR A 49 6.90 -8.64 -17.14
C TYR A 49 7.74 -7.39 -17.45
N ARG A 50 7.84 -7.03 -18.73
CA ARG A 50 8.50 -5.79 -19.19
C ARG A 50 7.92 -4.49 -18.61
N SER A 51 6.82 -4.55 -17.84
CA SER A 51 6.21 -3.39 -17.19
C SER A 51 5.40 -3.79 -15.96
N TRP A 52 5.34 -2.92 -14.94
CA TRP A 52 4.40 -3.00 -13.81
C TRP A 52 2.93 -2.73 -14.20
N LYS A 53 2.60 -2.75 -15.50
CA LYS A 53 1.24 -2.57 -16.01
C LYS A 53 0.38 -3.76 -15.58
N GLY A 54 -0.84 -3.47 -15.11
CA GLY A 54 -1.75 -4.50 -14.59
C GLY A 54 -1.43 -4.97 -13.17
N TRP A 55 -0.30 -4.55 -12.59
CA TRP A 55 0.05 -4.88 -11.21
C TRP A 55 -0.65 -3.95 -10.21
N GLN A 56 -1.20 -4.55 -9.16
CA GLN A 56 -1.80 -3.84 -8.04
C GLN A 56 -1.55 -4.58 -6.73
N ILE A 57 -1.50 -3.83 -5.63
CA ILE A 57 -1.56 -4.38 -4.28
C ILE A 57 -2.99 -4.23 -3.76
N GLU A 58 -3.54 -5.30 -3.20
CA GLU A 58 -4.85 -5.34 -2.58
C GLU A 58 -4.64 -5.56 -1.09
N VAL A 59 -5.15 -4.64 -0.26
CA VAL A 59 -5.09 -4.74 1.19
C VAL A 59 -6.44 -5.22 1.70
N GLU A 60 -6.44 -6.35 2.38
CA GLU A 60 -7.61 -6.89 3.07
C GLU A 60 -7.43 -6.78 4.59
N ASP A 61 -8.50 -6.56 5.34
CA ASP A 61 -8.50 -6.67 6.79
C ASP A 61 -8.74 -8.11 7.28
N ASP A 62 -8.79 -8.29 8.60
CA ASP A 62 -9.00 -9.60 9.23
C ASP A 62 -10.41 -10.19 9.03
N GLN A 63 -11.34 -9.43 8.47
CA GLN A 63 -12.65 -9.89 8.06
C GLN A 63 -12.71 -10.25 6.56
N GLY A 64 -11.59 -10.12 5.84
CA GLY A 64 -11.53 -10.30 4.39
C GLY A 64 -12.12 -9.12 3.61
N THR A 65 -12.31 -7.96 4.26
CA THR A 65 -12.81 -6.76 3.58
C THR A 65 -11.65 -6.08 2.87
N SER A 66 -11.80 -5.81 1.57
CA SER A 66 -10.82 -5.02 0.83
C SER A 66 -10.87 -3.56 1.30
N VAL A 67 -9.79 -3.12 1.95
CA VAL A 67 -9.63 -1.77 2.52
C VAL A 67 -8.98 -0.83 1.51
N LEU A 68 -8.09 -1.35 0.66
CA LEU A 68 -7.39 -0.57 -0.35
C LEU A 68 -7.07 -1.43 -1.56
N VAL A 69 -7.22 -0.86 -2.75
CA VAL A 69 -6.65 -1.39 -4.00
C VAL A 69 -5.78 -0.30 -4.60
N LEU A 70 -4.48 -0.57 -4.73
CA LEU A 70 -3.50 0.39 -5.20
C LEU A 70 -2.78 -0.16 -6.45
N PRO A 71 -3.15 0.34 -7.65
CA PRO A 71 -2.41 0.07 -8.87
C PRO A 71 -0.99 0.63 -8.80
N PHE A 72 -0.02 -0.11 -9.29
CA PHE A 72 1.39 0.31 -9.28
C PHE A 72 1.61 1.55 -10.16
N SER A 73 0.83 1.67 -11.25
CA SER A 73 0.84 2.86 -12.12
C SER A 73 0.48 4.15 -11.38
N SER A 74 -0.41 4.08 -10.39
CA SER A 74 -0.79 5.24 -9.58
C SER A 74 0.36 5.73 -8.72
N VAL A 75 1.26 4.85 -8.28
CA VAL A 75 2.43 5.22 -7.46
C VAL A 75 3.46 6.02 -8.25
N LEU A 76 3.57 5.78 -9.56
CA LEU A 76 4.40 6.58 -10.46
C LEU A 76 3.86 8.00 -10.68
N ALA A 77 2.53 8.19 -10.54
CA ALA A 77 1.90 9.49 -10.68
C ALA A 77 1.98 10.37 -9.42
N ILE A 78 2.27 9.77 -8.26
CA ILE A 78 2.39 10.51 -6.99
C ILE A 78 3.79 11.16 -6.92
N SER A 79 3.86 12.45 -7.25
CA SER A 79 5.07 13.23 -7.04
C SER A 79 5.42 13.30 -5.54
N PRO A 80 6.71 13.32 -5.16
CA PRO A 80 7.14 13.37 -3.75
C PRO A 80 6.59 14.56 -2.94
N GLN A 81 6.03 15.57 -3.59
CA GLN A 81 5.52 16.80 -2.94
C GLN A 81 4.16 16.62 -2.25
N ASP A 82 3.38 15.57 -2.55
CA ASP A 82 2.01 15.42 -2.01
C ASP A 82 1.95 14.74 -0.62
N GLN A 83 3.09 14.33 -0.06
CA GLN A 83 3.14 13.55 1.19
C GLN A 83 3.49 14.38 2.45
N ALA A 84 3.67 15.71 2.32
CA ALA A 84 4.15 16.57 3.42
C ALA A 84 3.07 17.42 4.12
N ALA A 85 1.78 17.33 3.75
CA ALA A 85 0.72 18.16 4.33
C ALA A 85 -0.34 17.32 5.06
N GLY A 86 -0.03 16.82 6.25
CA GLY A 86 -1.01 16.03 7.02
C GLY A 86 -0.59 15.67 8.43
N GLY A 87 -0.20 16.65 9.25
CA GLY A 87 0.11 16.38 10.65
C GLY A 87 0.60 17.58 11.46
N LYS A 88 -0.05 18.75 11.36
CA LYS A 88 0.08 19.76 12.42
C LYS A 88 -0.75 19.30 13.61
N ALA A 89 -0.06 18.90 14.68
CA ALA A 89 -0.63 18.62 15.98
C ALA A 89 -1.49 19.81 16.45
N LYS A 90 -2.74 19.53 16.82
CA LYS A 90 -3.45 20.32 17.82
C LYS A 90 -2.89 19.91 19.17
N SER A 91 -2.19 20.82 19.85
CA SER A 91 -2.11 20.81 21.31
C SER A 91 -2.58 22.17 21.79
N GLY A 92 -3.37 22.14 22.85
CA GLY A 92 -4.32 23.17 23.24
C GLY A 92 -3.73 24.46 23.83
N PRO A 93 -4.61 25.39 24.24
CA PRO A 93 -4.22 26.67 24.81
C PRO A 93 -3.90 26.50 26.31
N ASP A 94 -2.90 27.21 26.81
CA ASP A 94 -2.78 27.51 28.25
C ASP A 94 -1.83 28.70 28.47
N VAL A 95 -2.42 29.88 28.68
CA VAL A 95 -2.06 31.00 29.58
C VAL A 95 -2.84 32.25 29.17
#